data_AF-A0A2G1W0E6-F1
#
_entry.id   AF-A0A2G1W0E6-F1
#
_cell.length_a   1.000
_cell.length_b   1.000
_cell.length_c   1.000
_cell.angle_alpha   90.00
_cell.angle_beta   90.00
_cell.angle_gamma   90.00
#
_symmetry.space_group_name_H-M   'P 1'
#
loop_
_entity.id
_entity.type
_entity.pdbx_description
1 polymer ?
#
loop_
_entity_poly.entity_id
_entity_poly.type
_entity_poly.pdbx_seq_one_letter_code
_entity_poly.pdbx_strand_id
1 'polypeptide(L)' 'MSMLPRDDSPRVNPSPNQPGTLAQQLAAVSVAIYLAERRGTTAADEWKDARQLVIPHVSRSLRK' A
#
# COMPACT_ATOMS: atom_id res chain seq x y z
N MET A 1 -28.54 24.67 15.82
CA MET A 1 -27.11 24.35 15.60
C MET A 1 -26.93 22.87 15.87
N SER A 2 -26.94 22.02 14.85
CA SER A 2 -26.70 20.58 15.02
C SER A 2 -25.19 20.34 15.05
N MET A 3 -24.69 19.89 16.19
CA MET A 3 -23.34 19.35 16.32
C MET A 3 -23.32 17.98 15.64
N LEU A 4 -22.59 17.85 14.53
CA LEU A 4 -22.26 16.55 13.96
C LEU A 4 -21.44 15.77 15.01
N PRO A 5 -21.74 14.48 15.26
CA PRO A 5 -20.93 13.67 16.16
C PRO A 5 -19.52 13.58 15.60
N ARG A 6 -18.52 13.87 16.45
CA ARG A 6 -17.12 13.57 16.13
C ARG A 6 -17.03 12.04 16.08
N ASP A 7 -16.67 11.54 14.91
CA ASP A 7 -16.42 10.11 14.69
C ASP A 7 -15.14 9.74 15.47
N ASP A 8 -15.30 9.43 16.76
CA ASP A 8 -14.26 8.95 17.68
C ASP A 8 -13.99 7.44 17.50
N SER A 9 -14.28 6.90 16.31
CA SER A 9 -13.87 5.55 15.95
C SER A 9 -12.34 5.47 16.03
N PRO A 10 -11.74 4.54 16.80
CA PRO A 10 -10.30 4.39 16.86
C PRO A 10 -9.79 4.17 15.44
N ARG A 11 -9.01 5.13 14.93
CA ARG A 11 -8.34 5.00 13.64
C ARG A 11 -7.36 3.85 13.77
N VAL A 12 -7.78 2.66 13.35
CA VAL A 12 -6.92 1.49 13.25
C VAL A 12 -5.86 1.81 12.21
N ASN A 13 -4.66 2.18 12.66
CA ASN A 13 -3.52 2.33 11.78
C ASN A 13 -3.11 0.93 11.31
N PRO A 14 -3.25 0.60 10.02
CA PRO A 14 -2.92 -0.74 9.54
C PRO A 14 -1.43 -1.02 9.71
N SER A 15 -1.11 -2.27 10.06
CA SER A 15 0.28 -2.73 10.19
C SER A 15 0.97 -2.73 8.81
N PRO A 16 2.28 -2.45 8.72
CA PRO A 16 3.02 -2.50 7.45
C PRO A 16 2.93 -3.84 6.72
N ASN A 17 2.72 -4.94 7.45
CA ASN A 17 2.58 -6.27 6.86
C ASN A 17 1.15 -6.58 6.40
N GLN A 18 0.19 -5.75 6.79
CA GLN A 18 -1.21 -5.95 6.46
C GLN A 18 -1.43 -5.69 4.97
N PRO A 19 -2.20 -6.57 4.28
CA PRO A 19 -2.54 -6.34 2.89
C PRO A 19 -3.32 -5.02 2.74
N GLY A 20 -3.13 -4.35 1.60
CA GLY A 20 -3.94 -3.21 1.20
C GLY A 20 -5.34 -3.63 0.76
N THR A 21 -6.15 -2.68 0.31
CA THR A 21 -7.44 -2.98 -0.33
C THR A 21 -7.24 -3.79 -1.61
N LEU A 22 -8.27 -4.49 -2.09
CA LEU A 22 -8.21 -5.23 -3.36
C LEU A 22 -7.71 -4.36 -4.53
N ALA A 23 -8.22 -3.12 -4.63
CA ALA A 23 -7.79 -2.18 -5.66
C ALA A 23 -6.30 -1.82 -5.55
N GLN A 24 -5.80 -1.62 -4.33
CA GLN A 24 -4.37 -1.39 -4.09
C GLN A 24 -3.51 -2.61 -4.41
N GLN A 25 -4.00 -3.83 -4.12
CA GLN A 25 -3.29 -5.06 -4.49
C GLN A 25 -3.18 -5.21 -6.00
N LEU A 26 -4.28 -4.97 -6.75
CA LEU A 26 -4.27 -5.00 -8.21
C LEU A 26 -3.33 -3.96 -8.80
N ALA A 27 -3.37 -2.72 -8.28
CA ALA A 27 -2.45 -1.68 -8.71
C ALA A 27 -0.98 -2.03 -8.39
N ALA A 28 -0.69 -2.64 -7.24
CA ALA A 28 0.65 -3.11 -6.89
C ALA A 28 1.13 -4.21 -7.86
N VAL A 29 0.25 -5.14 -8.28
CA VAL A 29 0.60 -6.16 -9.29
C VAL A 29 0.93 -5.50 -10.63
N SER A 30 0.13 -4.54 -11.08
CA SER A 30 0.40 -3.80 -12.32
C SER A 30 1.74 -3.06 -12.28
N VAL A 31 2.06 -2.40 -11.15
CA VAL A 31 3.34 -1.72 -10.95
C VAL A 31 4.50 -2.71 -10.92
N ALA A 32 4.35 -3.86 -10.28
CA ALA A 32 5.39 -4.89 -10.24
C ALA A 32 5.72 -5.43 -11.64
N ILE A 33 4.71 -5.67 -12.47
CA ILE A 33 4.89 -6.09 -13.87
C ILE A 33 5.63 -5.00 -14.67
N TYR A 34 5.23 -3.73 -14.53
CA TYR A 34 5.90 -2.62 -15.20
C TYR A 34 7.37 -2.47 -14.80
N LEU A 35 7.67 -2.57 -13.49
CA LEU A 35 9.05 -2.48 -12.99
C LEU A 35 9.89 -3.65 -13.48
N ALA A 36 9.32 -4.85 -13.51
CA ALA A 36 9.99 -6.06 -13.96
C ALA A 36 10.42 -5.94 -15.43
N GLU A 37 9.52 -5.50 -16.32
CA GLU A 37 9.84 -5.25 -17.73
C GLU A 37 10.91 -4.18 -17.88
N ARG A 38 10.80 -3.08 -17.13
CA ARG A 38 11.74 -1.96 -17.21
C ARG A 38 13.14 -2.31 -16.69
N ARG A 39 13.25 -3.17 -15.68
CA ARG A 39 14.52 -3.52 -15.00
C ARG A 39 15.12 -4.84 -15.50
N GLY A 40 14.39 -5.61 -16.30
CA GLY A 40 14.82 -6.94 -16.75
C GLY A 40 14.79 -7.98 -15.62
N THR A 41 13.85 -7.85 -14.68
CA THR A 41 13.68 -8.72 -13.51
C THR A 41 12.31 -9.43 -13.56
N THR A 42 11.93 -10.17 -12.51
CA THR A 42 10.60 -10.76 -12.41
C THR A 42 9.65 -9.90 -11.57
N ALA A 43 8.34 -10.00 -11.82
CA ALA A 43 7.34 -9.29 -11.00
C ALA A 43 7.36 -9.72 -9.53
N ALA A 44 7.83 -10.94 -9.23
CA ALA A 44 8.01 -11.41 -7.86
C ALA A 44 9.12 -10.65 -7.14
N ASP A 45 10.23 -10.34 -7.83
CA ASP A 45 11.35 -9.58 -7.27
C ASP A 45 10.93 -8.13 -6.96
N GLU A 46 10.11 -7.55 -7.84
CA GLU A 46 9.65 -6.15 -7.75
C GLU A 46 8.44 -5.95 -6.82
N TRP A 47 7.88 -7.04 -6.28
CA TRP A 47 6.65 -6.99 -5.48
C TRP A 47 6.77 -6.09 -4.25
N LYS A 48 7.93 -6.14 -3.57
CA LYS A 48 8.18 -5.32 -2.37
C LYS A 48 8.16 -3.83 -2.71
N ASP A 49 8.87 -3.43 -3.77
CA ASP A 49 8.93 -2.05 -4.24
C ASP A 49 7.55 -1.58 -4.70
N ALA A 50 6.83 -2.39 -5.46
CA ALA A 50 5.49 -2.06 -5.94
C ALA A 50 4.50 -1.84 -4.79
N ARG A 51 4.52 -2.70 -3.76
CA ARG A 51 3.71 -2.50 -2.55
C ARG A 51 4.08 -1.21 -1.82
N GLN A 52 5.36 -0.87 -1.72
CA GLN A 52 5.81 0.37 -1.09
C GLN A 52 5.37 1.61 -1.88
N LEU A 53 5.22 1.53 -3.19
CA LEU A 53 4.76 2.64 -4.02
C LEU A 53 3.23 2.83 -3.97
N VAL A 54 2.47 1.73 -3.85
CA VAL A 54 1.00 1.76 -4.00
C VAL A 54 0.25 1.76 -2.67
N ILE A 55 0.80 1.14 -1.62
CA ILE A 55 0.10 0.90 -0.36
C ILE A 55 0.65 1.85 0.72
N PRO A 56 -0.11 2.88 1.15
CA PRO A 56 0.42 3.98 1.97
C PRO A 56 1.04 3.57 3.31
N HIS A 57 0.49 2.52 3.95
CA HIS A 57 0.99 2.05 5.25
C HIS A 57 2.21 1.14 5.16
N VAL A 58 2.49 0.58 3.98
CA VAL A 58 3.72 -0.19 3.74
C VAL A 58 4.91 0.77 3.68
N SER A 59 4.78 1.90 2.97
CA SER A 59 5.85 2.91 2.82
C SER A 59 6.20 3.60 4.15
N ARG A 60 5.25 3.72 5.08
CA ARG A 60 5.44 4.40 6.36
C ARG A 60 6.38 3.67 7.32
N SER A 61 6.63 2.38 7.08
CA SER A 61 7.53 1.55 7.91
C SER A 61 9.02 1.94 7.85
N LEU A 62 9.43 2.74 6.86
CA LEU A 62 10.82 3.16 6.65
C LEU A 62 11.22 4.48 7.33
N ARG A 63 10.29 5.20 7.98
CA ARG A 63 10.58 6.44 8.74
C ARG A 63 10.83 6.19 10.24
N LYS A 64 11.48 5.09 10.61
CA LYS A 64 11.90 4.82 11.99
C LYS A 64 13.40 4.65 12.06
#